data_AF-A0ABC8K5Z8-F1
#
_entry.id   AF-A0ABC8K5Z8-F1
#
_cell.length_a   1.000
_cell.length_b   1.000
_cell.length_c   1.000
_cell.angle_alpha   90.00
_cell.angle_beta   90.00
_cell.angle_gamma   90.00
#
_symmetry.space_group_name_H-M   'P 1'
#
loop_
_entity.id
_entity.type
_entity.pdbx_description
1 polymer ?
#
loop_
_entity_poly.entity_id
_entity_poly.type
_entity_poly.pdbx_seq_one_letter_code
_entity_poly.pdbx_strand_id
1 'polypeptide(L)' 'MCGILAVLGCVANSQATRSRIVKLSRRLRHRGPDWSGLHCYEDCYLGHERLAIIDPISGD' A
#
# COMPACT_ATOMS: atom_id res chain seq x y z
N MET A 1 -2.90 -11.41 8.70
CA MET A 1 -3.91 -10.43 8.21
C MET A 1 -3.14 -9.31 7.54
N CYS A 2 -3.49 -8.92 6.31
CA CYS A 2 -2.76 -7.91 5.53
C CYS A 2 -2.66 -6.53 6.20
N GLY A 3 -1.71 -5.71 5.73
CA GLY A 3 -1.59 -4.30 6.08
C GLY A 3 -2.26 -3.42 5.01
N ILE A 4 -3.06 -2.44 5.43
CA ILE A 4 -3.72 -1.49 4.52
C ILE A 4 -3.41 -0.08 4.99
N LEU A 5 -3.02 0.80 4.06
CA LEU A 5 -2.80 2.22 4.29
C LEU A 5 -3.62 3.02 3.28
N ALA A 6 -4.45 3.95 3.75
CA ALA A 6 -5.13 4.91 2.89
C ALA A 6 -4.68 6.34 3.23
N VAL A 7 -4.42 7.15 2.21
CA VAL A 7 -4.17 8.59 2.33
C VAL A 7 -5.13 9.28 1.39
N LEU A 8 -6.02 10.10 1.93
CA LEU A 8 -7.09 10.78 1.19
C LEU A 8 -6.87 12.29 1.24
N GLY A 9 -7.32 13.04 0.22
CA GLY A 9 -7.20 14.50 0.21
C GLY A 9 -5.76 14.99 0.00
N CYS A 10 -4.92 14.19 -0.67
CA CYS A 10 -3.51 14.49 -0.84
C CYS A 10 -3.29 15.48 -2.00
N VAL A 11 -3.43 16.76 -1.70
CA VAL A 11 -3.30 17.87 -2.67
C VAL A 11 -1.92 17.91 -3.36
N ALA A 12 -0.88 17.40 -2.72
CA ALA A 12 0.49 17.39 -3.24
C ALA A 12 0.86 16.03 -3.85
N ASN A 13 0.43 15.76 -5.09
CA ASN A 13 0.82 14.55 -5.85
C ASN A 13 2.24 14.70 -6.42
N SER A 14 3.24 14.57 -5.55
CA SER A 14 4.66 14.65 -5.91
C SER A 14 5.36 13.31 -5.70
N GLN A 15 6.51 13.13 -6.37
CA GLN A 15 7.34 11.95 -6.16
C GLN A 15 7.83 11.82 -4.70
N ALA A 16 8.04 12.95 -4.01
CA ALA A 16 8.39 12.97 -2.59
C ALA A 16 7.24 12.46 -1.71
N THR A 17 6.00 12.89 -2.01
CA THR A 17 4.79 12.41 -1.34
C THR A 17 4.62 10.91 -1.52
N ARG A 18 4.72 10.42 -2.77
CA ARG A 18 4.66 8.98 -3.06
C ARG A 18 5.71 8.19 -2.27
N SER A 19 6.95 8.68 -2.25
CA SER A 19 8.05 8.05 -1.52
C SER A 19 7.78 7.98 -0.01
N ARG A 20 7.20 9.04 0.56
CA ARG A 20 6.78 9.08 1.96
C ARG A 20 5.66 8.07 2.24
N ILE A 21 4.66 7.96 1.37
CA ILE A 21 3.55 7.01 1.52
C ILE A 21 4.05 5.58 1.45
N VAL A 22 4.95 5.25 0.52
CA VAL A 22 5.60 3.92 0.46
C VAL A 22 6.34 3.61 1.76
N LYS A 23 7.07 4.58 2.33
CA LYS A 23 7.77 4.41 3.61
C LYS A 23 6.80 4.16 4.77
N LEU A 24 5.63 4.80 4.77
CA LEU A 24 4.58 4.56 5.76
C LEU A 24 3.96 3.17 5.59
N SER A 25 3.64 2.75 4.36
CA SER A 25 3.11 1.41 4.06
C SER A 25 4.02 0.31 4.58
N ARG A 26 5.33 0.45 4.37
CA ARG A 26 6.35 -0.50 4.84
C ARG A 26 6.36 -0.75 6.35
N ARG A 27 5.83 0.18 7.17
CA ARG A 27 5.69 -0.06 8.63
C ARG A 27 4.69 -1.17 8.93
N LEU A 28 3.72 -1.38 8.05
CA LEU A 28 2.73 -2.46 8.12
C LEU A 28 3.23 -3.78 7.53
N ARG A 29 4.46 -3.86 7.00
CA ARG A 29 4.94 -5.06 6.29
C ARG A 29 5.00 -6.32 7.16
N HIS A 30 5.08 -6.18 8.48
CA HIS A 30 4.97 -7.31 9.41
C HIS A 30 3.60 -8.02 9.35
N ARG A 31 2.57 -7.37 8.79
CA ARG A 31 1.23 -7.92 8.57
C ARG A 31 1.09 -8.65 7.24
N GLY A 32 1.89 -8.29 6.24
CA GLY A 32 1.85 -8.84 4.89
C GLY A 32 3.23 -8.80 4.22
N PRO A 33 4.08 -9.81 4.48
CA PRO A 33 5.45 -9.84 4.00
C PRO A 33 5.60 -10.29 2.55
N ASP A 34 4.56 -10.87 1.94
CA ASP A 34 4.68 -11.57 0.65
C ASP A 34 4.69 -10.61 -0.54
N TRP A 35 3.96 -9.51 -0.45
CA TRP A 35 3.89 -8.52 -1.53
C TRP A 35 3.49 -7.12 -1.04
N SER A 36 3.96 -6.09 -1.74
CA SER A 36 3.60 -4.69 -1.46
C SER A 36 3.05 -4.01 -2.73
N GLY A 37 1.92 -3.32 -2.59
CA GLY A 37 1.25 -2.58 -3.65
C GLY A 37 0.94 -1.16 -3.24
N LEU A 38 0.92 -0.26 -4.22
CA LEU A 38 0.45 1.12 -4.05
C LEU A 38 -0.37 1.52 -5.27
N HIS A 39 -1.65 1.78 -5.05
CA HIS A 39 -2.55 2.37 -6.03
C HIS A 39 -2.72 3.87 -5.74
N CYS A 40 -2.89 4.66 -6.79
CA CYS A 40 -3.11 6.10 -6.73
C CYS A 40 -4.27 6.44 -7.66
N TYR A 41 -5.26 7.14 -7.13
CA TYR A 41 -6.41 7.63 -7.87
C TYR A 41 -6.67 9.07 -7.44
N GLU A 42 -6.57 10.01 -8.38
CA GLU A 42 -6.69 11.45 -8.11
C GLU A 42 -5.76 11.92 -6.96
N ASP A 43 -6.34 12.39 -5.86
CA ASP A 43 -5.66 12.85 -4.64
C ASP A 43 -5.61 11.77 -3.55
N CYS A 44 -5.93 10.52 -3.89
CA CYS A 44 -6.03 9.40 -2.98
C CYS A 44 -4.96 8.33 -3.28
N TYR A 45 -4.41 7.74 -2.22
CA TYR A 45 -3.46 6.63 -2.29
C TYR A 45 -3.95 5.45 -1.43
N LEU A 46 -3.81 4.25 -1.97
CA LEU A 46 -4.09 3.00 -1.28
C LEU A 46 -2.88 2.08 -1.33
N GLY A 47 -2.26 1.85 -0.17
CA GLY A 47 -1.17 0.89 0.02
C GLY A 47 -1.69 -0.44 0.57
N HIS A 48 -1.13 -1.54 0.07
CA HIS A 48 -1.44 -2.90 0.51
C HIS A 48 -0.14 -3.67 0.77
N GLU A 49 0.01 -4.22 1.96
CA GLU A 49 1.03 -5.21 2.32
C GLU A 49 0.30 -6.56 2.43
N ARG A 50 0.47 -7.44 1.46
CA ARG A 50 -0.28 -8.70 1.32
C ARG A 50 0.37 -9.83 2.11
N LEU A 51 -0.46 -10.57 2.86
CA LEU A 51 -0.17 -11.91 3.34
C LEU A 51 -0.97 -12.89 2.48
N ALA A 52 -0.28 -13.67 1.66
CA ALA A 52 -0.83 -14.68 0.78
C ALA A 52 -1.28 -15.90 1.59
N ILE A 53 -2.59 -16.11 1.72
CA ILE A 53 -3.16 -17.28 2.41
C ILE A 53 -4.04 -18.08 1.45
N ILE A 54 -5.00 -17.41 0.80
CA ILE A 54 -5.84 -17.97 -0.25
C ILE A 54 -5.35 -17.44 -1.59
N ASP A 55 -5.25 -18.34 -2.56
CA ASP A 55 -4.66 -18.14 -3.89
C ASP A 55 -3.34 -17.33 -3.84
N PRO A 56 -2.22 -17.97 -3.44
CA PRO A 56 -0.97 -17.24 -3.22
C PRO A 56 -0.41 -16.54 -4.46
N ILE A 57 -0.75 -17.02 -5.66
CA ILE A 57 -0.16 -16.57 -6.91
C ILE A 57 -0.91 -15.35 -7.46
N SER A 58 -2.23 -15.46 -7.65
CA SER A 58 -3.06 -14.40 -8.27
C SER A 58 -3.81 -13.57 -7.22
N GLY A 59 -4.36 -14.22 -6.20
CA GLY A 59 -5.23 -13.60 -5.21
C GLY A 59 -6.65 -13.31 -5.72
N ASP A 60 -7.14 -14.10 -6.67
CA ASP A 60 -8.52 -14.06 -7.18
C ASP A 60 -9.51 -14.73 -6.20
#